data_AF-A0A6L9IJW4-F1
#
_entry.id   AF-A0A6L9IJW4-F1
#
_cell.length_a   1.000
_cell.length_b   1.000
_cell.length_c   1.000
_cell.angle_alpha   90.00
_cell.angle_beta   90.00
_cell.angle_gamma   90.00
#
_symmetry.space_group_name_H-M   'P 1'
#
loop_
_entity.id
_entity.type
_entity.pdbx_description
1 polymer ?
#
loop_
_entity_poly.entity_id
_entity_poly.type
_entity_poly.pdbx_seq_one_letter_code
_entity_poly.pdbx_strand_id
1 'polypeptide(L)'
;MPTHQVQLSPYEIEVTEVTYQQFLAFMNILGPGSHRNGCGGQPCLQTFTESDTSNITLTTTYVVPSVISNHPANNVTWHGAQAYCQALGRRLPTEAEWEFAARGTDRRVYPWGNLWEATRANTNRRLDAQEGTEPVDAYPDGISPFGLFNMAGNVAEWVQDWYSPVYYNQQVSGGVAPVDPTGPAVGQEKVVRGGSWDAVPFFARTMHRQVHEPNDPEAWIGFRCAADPQAAQQPVQALPVVQPTIDLNAIGAGVPGGTDEETTANSQPTLPPPPTLAPTSTLSQPLATLEPGG
;
A
#
# COMPACT_ATOMS: atom_id res chain seq x y z
N MET A 1 -17.77 -15.82 -2.43
CA MET A 1 -17.87 -14.78 -3.48
C MET A 1 -17.75 -15.48 -4.82
N PRO A 2 -18.45 -15.03 -5.88
CA PRO A 2 -18.30 -15.66 -7.19
C PRO A 2 -16.91 -15.36 -7.75
N THR A 3 -16.33 -16.37 -8.38
CA THR A 3 -15.10 -16.15 -9.12
C THR A 3 -15.40 -15.43 -10.43
N HIS A 4 -14.54 -14.51 -10.82
CA HIS A 4 -14.71 -13.65 -11.98
C HIS A 4 -13.37 -13.38 -12.65
N GLN A 5 -13.42 -12.94 -13.91
CA GLN A 5 -12.21 -12.55 -14.63
C GLN A 5 -11.83 -11.11 -14.34
N VAL A 6 -10.53 -10.81 -14.36
CA VAL A 6 -9.97 -9.45 -14.26
C VAL A 6 -8.82 -9.35 -15.25
N GLN A 7 -8.66 -8.19 -15.91
CA GLN A 7 -7.48 -7.88 -16.70
C GLN A 7 -6.60 -6.90 -15.92
N LEU A 8 -5.32 -7.21 -15.77
CA LEU A 8 -4.34 -6.34 -15.13
C LEU A 8 -3.31 -5.88 -16.14
N SER A 9 -3.12 -4.56 -16.23
CA SER A 9 -1.97 -3.93 -16.86
C SER A 9 -0.68 -4.37 -16.15
N PRO A 10 0.48 -4.34 -16.82
CA PRO A 10 1.75 -4.58 -16.15
C PRO A 10 1.95 -3.57 -15.02
N TYR A 11 2.52 -4.02 -13.90
CA TYR A 11 2.84 -3.21 -12.72
C TYR A 11 4.08 -3.76 -12.01
N GLU A 12 4.66 -2.98 -11.13
CA GLU A 12 5.70 -3.41 -10.20
C GLU A 12 5.12 -3.55 -8.80
N ILE A 13 5.61 -4.52 -8.04
CA ILE A 13 5.26 -4.70 -6.63
C ILE A 13 6.51 -5.08 -5.84
N GLU A 14 6.59 -4.57 -4.62
CA GLU A 14 7.69 -4.84 -3.70
C GLU A 14 7.77 -6.32 -3.35
N VAL A 15 8.99 -6.87 -3.39
CA VAL A 15 9.27 -8.28 -3.13
C VAL A 15 8.95 -8.67 -1.68
N THR A 16 9.08 -7.73 -0.74
CA THR A 16 8.79 -7.93 0.68
C THR A 16 7.85 -6.85 1.20
N GLU A 17 7.32 -7.04 2.41
CA GLU A 17 6.68 -5.96 3.16
C GLU A 17 7.66 -4.80 3.43
N VAL A 18 7.12 -3.60 3.63
CA VAL A 18 7.91 -2.44 4.07
C VAL A 18 8.37 -2.68 5.51
N THR A 19 9.67 -2.54 5.75
CA THR A 19 10.27 -2.75 7.06
C THR A 19 10.09 -1.55 8.00
N TYR A 20 10.22 -1.78 9.32
CA TYR A 20 10.31 -0.66 10.27
C TYR A 20 11.43 0.31 9.92
N GLN A 21 12.61 -0.19 9.52
CA GLN A 21 13.73 0.67 9.15
C GLN A 21 13.35 1.65 8.03
N GLN A 22 12.68 1.15 7.00
CA GLN A 22 12.22 1.96 5.87
C GLN A 22 11.12 2.95 6.26
N PHE A 23 10.07 2.47 6.93
CA PHE A 23 8.92 3.31 7.28
C PHE A 23 9.31 4.39 8.30
N LEU A 24 10.15 4.07 9.30
CA LEU A 24 10.58 5.04 10.29
C LEU A 24 11.58 6.06 9.73
N ALA A 25 12.33 5.74 8.67
CA ALA A 25 13.11 6.74 7.95
C ALA A 25 12.20 7.84 7.36
N PHE A 26 11.08 7.45 6.75
CA PHE A 26 10.05 8.39 6.27
C PHE A 26 9.42 9.19 7.42
N MET A 27 9.02 8.54 8.50
CA MET A 27 8.43 9.23 9.65
C MET A 27 9.41 10.22 10.31
N ASN A 28 10.70 9.89 10.34
CA ASN A 28 11.73 10.77 10.88
C ASN A 28 12.03 11.96 9.97
N ILE A 29 11.78 11.87 8.65
CA ILE A 29 11.80 13.03 7.76
C ILE A 29 10.61 13.95 8.05
N LEU A 30 9.42 13.40 8.30
CA LEU A 30 8.25 14.19 8.70
C LEU A 30 8.42 14.84 10.09
N GLY A 31 9.25 14.26 10.95
CA GLY A 31 9.58 14.81 12.26
C GLY A 31 8.68 14.34 13.42
N PRO A 32 9.09 14.64 14.67
CA PRO A 32 8.36 14.23 15.86
C PRO A 32 6.95 14.84 15.90
N GLY A 33 5.96 14.05 16.33
CA GLY A 33 4.55 14.46 16.37
C GLY A 33 3.77 14.22 15.06
N SER A 34 4.46 14.09 13.93
CA SER A 34 3.83 13.88 12.62
C SER A 34 3.04 12.57 12.47
N HIS A 35 3.23 11.59 13.36
CA HIS A 35 2.37 10.39 13.41
C HIS A 35 0.88 10.71 13.61
N ARG A 36 0.55 11.87 14.20
CA ARG A 36 -0.83 12.23 14.54
C ARG A 36 -1.65 12.73 13.36
N ASN A 37 -1.00 13.37 12.38
CA ASN A 37 -1.67 14.09 11.29
C ASN A 37 -0.80 14.32 10.03
N GLY A 38 0.42 13.79 9.99
CA GLY A 38 1.37 14.03 8.90
C GLY A 38 1.04 13.32 7.59
N CYS A 39 0.07 12.40 7.60
CA CYS A 39 -0.30 11.58 6.45
C CYS A 39 -1.57 12.13 5.79
N GLY A 40 -1.45 13.32 5.20
CA GLY A 40 -2.58 14.00 4.55
C GLY A 40 -3.61 14.54 5.54
N GLY A 41 -3.18 14.96 6.73
CA GLY A 41 -4.05 15.37 7.83
C GLY A 41 -4.60 14.22 8.66
N GLN A 42 -4.29 12.97 8.30
CA GLN A 42 -4.70 11.76 9.01
C GLN A 42 -3.55 11.17 9.84
N PRO A 43 -3.84 10.36 10.88
CA PRO A 43 -2.82 9.63 11.62
C PRO A 43 -2.06 8.67 10.70
N CYS A 44 -0.75 8.56 10.91
CA CYS A 44 0.14 7.67 10.14
C CYS A 44 0.35 6.31 10.83
N LEU A 45 0.45 6.32 12.15
CA LEU A 45 0.79 5.16 12.98
C LEU A 45 0.39 5.44 14.43
N GLN A 46 0.38 4.40 15.26
CA GLN A 46 0.34 4.53 16.72
C GLN A 46 1.70 4.18 17.33
N THR A 47 2.09 4.95 18.34
CA THR A 47 3.31 4.70 19.13
C THR A 47 3.03 3.80 20.33
N PHE A 48 4.07 3.21 20.93
CA PHE A 48 3.98 2.38 22.14
C PHE A 48 3.30 3.08 23.31
N THR A 49 3.44 4.41 23.41
CA THR A 49 2.77 5.20 24.46
C THR A 49 1.27 5.36 24.22
N GLU A 50 0.80 5.13 23.00
CA GLU A 50 -0.60 5.26 22.58
C GLU A 50 -1.29 3.89 22.50
N SER A 51 -0.53 2.85 22.17
CA SER A 51 -0.97 1.45 22.13
C SER A 51 0.16 0.53 22.58
N ASP A 52 -0.11 -0.33 23.57
CA ASP A 52 0.86 -1.29 24.11
C ASP A 52 1.21 -2.43 23.12
N THR A 53 0.46 -2.54 22.02
CA THR A 53 0.73 -3.47 20.91
C THR A 53 1.70 -2.91 19.86
N SER A 54 2.09 -1.62 19.97
CA SER A 54 3.02 -0.98 19.03
C SER A 54 4.47 -1.07 19.45
N ASN A 55 5.34 -1.57 18.57
CA ASN A 55 6.78 -1.56 18.82
C ASN A 55 7.44 -0.19 18.65
N ILE A 56 6.72 0.81 18.14
CA ILE A 56 7.29 2.10 17.72
C ILE A 56 7.30 3.07 18.90
N THR A 57 8.48 3.44 19.39
CA THR A 57 8.59 4.48 20.43
C THR A 57 8.95 5.82 19.81
N LEU A 58 8.24 6.88 20.22
CA LEU A 58 8.65 8.25 19.94
C LEU A 58 9.53 8.78 21.08
N THR A 59 10.79 9.04 20.76
CA THR A 59 11.73 9.78 21.63
C THR A 59 11.87 11.21 21.09
N THR A 60 13.07 11.62 20.69
CA THR A 60 13.27 12.73 19.73
C THR A 60 12.95 12.32 18.30
N THR A 61 13.07 11.03 18.01
CA THR A 61 12.78 10.39 16.72
C THR A 61 11.95 9.12 16.95
N TYR A 62 11.28 8.65 15.91
CA TYR A 62 10.63 7.34 15.91
C TYR A 62 11.68 6.24 15.81
N VAL A 63 11.62 5.29 16.72
CA VAL A 63 12.57 4.18 16.82
C VAL A 63 11.86 2.87 17.18
N VAL A 64 12.50 1.77 16.80
CA VAL A 64 12.21 0.41 17.27
C VAL A 64 13.51 -0.20 17.81
N PRO A 65 13.45 -1.24 18.66
CA PRO A 65 14.62 -2.06 18.96
C PRO A 65 15.30 -2.54 17.67
N SER A 66 16.63 -2.44 17.60
CA SER A 66 17.38 -2.76 16.37
C SER A 66 17.16 -4.19 15.88
N VAL A 67 16.91 -5.12 16.80
CA VAL A 67 16.64 -6.54 16.52
C VAL A 67 15.43 -6.77 15.63
N ILE A 68 14.45 -5.84 15.60
CA ILE A 68 13.26 -5.92 14.75
C ILE A 68 13.28 -4.88 13.63
N SER A 69 14.40 -4.20 13.37
CA SER A 69 14.46 -3.16 12.33
C SER A 69 14.11 -3.67 10.93
N ASN A 70 14.41 -4.94 10.64
CA ASN A 70 14.09 -5.64 9.39
C ASN A 70 12.77 -6.45 9.43
N HIS A 71 11.96 -6.28 10.47
CA HIS A 71 10.60 -6.83 10.52
C HIS A 71 9.63 -5.91 9.77
N PRO A 72 8.48 -6.40 9.31
CA PRO A 72 7.47 -5.56 8.66
C PRO A 72 7.00 -4.46 9.61
N ALA A 73 6.89 -3.24 9.09
CA ALA A 73 6.25 -2.15 9.80
C ALA A 73 4.77 -2.49 9.99
N ASN A 74 4.33 -2.51 11.25
CA ASN A 74 2.94 -2.66 11.66
C ASN A 74 2.53 -1.52 12.61
N ASN A 75 1.30 -1.54 13.11
CA ASN A 75 0.70 -0.39 13.79
C ASN A 75 0.72 0.88 12.92
N VAL A 76 0.59 0.67 11.60
CA VAL A 76 0.51 1.70 10.57
C VAL A 76 -0.93 1.77 10.09
N THR A 77 -1.48 2.99 10.00
CA THR A 77 -2.80 3.20 9.40
C THR A 77 -2.74 3.03 7.89
N TRP A 78 -3.89 2.87 7.24
CA TRP A 78 -3.95 2.88 5.78
C TRP A 78 -3.39 4.20 5.19
N HIS A 79 -3.66 5.31 5.87
CA HIS A 79 -3.14 6.63 5.47
C HIS A 79 -1.62 6.73 5.61
N GLY A 80 -1.04 6.15 6.65
CA GLY A 80 0.41 6.05 6.82
C GLY A 80 1.08 5.25 5.72
N ALA A 81 0.52 4.08 5.42
CA ALA A 81 0.97 3.20 4.35
C ALA A 81 0.90 3.90 2.98
N GLN A 82 -0.23 4.55 2.68
CA GLN A 82 -0.44 5.27 1.43
C GLN A 82 0.50 6.49 1.29
N ALA A 83 0.69 7.27 2.35
CA ALA A 83 1.58 8.44 2.33
C ALA A 83 3.05 8.03 2.15
N TYR A 84 3.47 6.93 2.79
CA TYR A 84 4.80 6.36 2.58
C TYR A 84 5.01 5.98 1.11
N CYS A 85 4.10 5.19 0.52
CA CYS A 85 4.25 4.79 -0.88
C CYS A 85 4.25 6.02 -1.80
N GLN A 86 3.40 7.02 -1.56
CA GLN A 86 3.37 8.24 -2.35
C GLN A 86 4.66 9.06 -2.26
N ALA A 87 5.30 9.12 -1.09
CA ALA A 87 6.60 9.79 -0.93
C ALA A 87 7.71 9.15 -1.78
N LEU A 88 7.57 7.86 -2.11
CA LEU A 88 8.44 7.13 -3.04
C LEU A 88 8.06 7.30 -4.52
N GLY A 89 7.00 8.04 -4.85
CA GLY A 89 6.41 8.05 -6.18
C GLY A 89 5.69 6.75 -6.55
N ARG A 90 5.20 6.02 -5.53
CA ARG A 90 4.54 4.71 -5.62
C ARG A 90 3.10 4.80 -5.08
N ARG A 91 2.42 3.67 -5.01
CA ARG A 91 1.07 3.52 -4.45
C ARG A 91 0.95 2.21 -3.65
N LEU A 92 -0.15 2.03 -2.94
CA LEU A 92 -0.52 0.69 -2.49
C LEU A 92 -0.97 -0.14 -3.71
N PRO A 93 -0.76 -1.47 -3.70
CA PRO A 93 -1.32 -2.35 -4.71
C PRO A 93 -2.86 -2.33 -4.64
N THR A 94 -3.53 -2.61 -5.75
CA THR A 94 -4.95 -2.96 -5.71
C THR A 94 -5.13 -4.37 -5.12
N GLU A 95 -6.33 -4.70 -4.66
CA GLU A 95 -6.67 -6.05 -4.20
C GLU A 95 -6.40 -7.11 -5.29
N ALA A 96 -6.72 -6.78 -6.54
CA ALA A 96 -6.52 -7.67 -7.68
C ALA A 96 -5.04 -7.87 -8.02
N GLU A 97 -4.23 -6.81 -7.98
CA GLU A 97 -2.78 -6.90 -8.13
C GLU A 97 -2.17 -7.76 -7.04
N TRP A 98 -2.49 -7.49 -5.77
CA TRP A 98 -1.99 -8.25 -4.64
C TRP A 98 -2.31 -9.74 -4.77
N GLU A 99 -3.56 -10.08 -5.10
CA GLU A 99 -3.99 -11.47 -5.26
C GLU A 99 -3.26 -12.15 -6.43
N PHE A 100 -3.10 -11.46 -7.57
CA PHE A 100 -2.34 -12.00 -8.71
C PHE A 100 -0.89 -12.27 -8.33
N ALA A 101 -0.21 -11.31 -7.69
CA ALA A 101 1.18 -11.42 -7.26
C ALA A 101 1.39 -12.57 -6.25
N ALA A 102 0.39 -12.85 -5.42
CA ALA A 102 0.40 -13.96 -4.47
C ALA A 102 0.16 -15.32 -5.12
N ARG A 103 -0.85 -15.43 -6.01
CA ARG A 103 -1.39 -16.73 -6.46
C ARG A 103 -0.89 -17.22 -7.81
N GLY A 104 -0.30 -16.34 -8.63
CA GLY A 104 0.11 -16.66 -10.00
C GLY A 104 -1.05 -16.88 -10.97
N THR A 105 -0.70 -17.31 -12.18
CA THR A 105 -1.66 -17.65 -13.24
C THR A 105 -2.33 -19.02 -13.03
N ASP A 106 -1.76 -19.86 -12.17
CA ASP A 106 -2.19 -21.24 -11.86
C ASP A 106 -3.10 -21.33 -10.62
N ARG A 107 -3.54 -20.18 -10.07
CA ARG A 107 -4.60 -20.05 -9.06
C ARG A 107 -4.30 -20.72 -7.72
N ARG A 108 -3.06 -20.64 -7.25
CA ARG A 108 -2.66 -21.33 -6.02
C ARG A 108 -3.42 -20.83 -4.79
N VAL A 109 -3.78 -21.75 -3.90
CA VAL A 109 -4.46 -21.44 -2.62
C VAL A 109 -3.52 -20.71 -1.64
N TYR A 110 -2.25 -21.07 -1.66
CA TYR A 110 -1.14 -20.45 -0.95
C TYR A 110 -0.06 -20.07 -1.96
N PRO A 111 0.84 -19.12 -1.67
CA PRO A 111 1.86 -18.67 -2.63
C PRO A 111 2.70 -19.81 -3.24
N TRP A 112 3.00 -20.84 -2.44
CA TRP A 112 3.78 -22.01 -2.84
C TRP A 112 2.97 -23.17 -3.42
N GLY A 113 1.63 -23.17 -3.32
CA GLY A 113 0.82 -24.29 -3.82
C GLY A 113 -0.57 -24.41 -3.19
N ASN A 114 -1.16 -25.61 -3.26
CA ASN A 114 -2.54 -25.84 -2.82
C ASN A 114 -2.65 -26.49 -1.44
N LEU A 115 -1.53 -26.96 -0.88
CA LEU A 115 -1.47 -27.60 0.43
C LEU A 115 -0.74 -26.69 1.41
N TRP A 116 -1.27 -26.63 2.64
CA TRP A 116 -0.64 -25.87 3.71
C TRP A 116 0.66 -26.55 4.17
N GLU A 117 1.71 -25.74 4.33
CA GLU A 117 3.00 -26.18 4.85
C GLU A 117 3.45 -25.21 5.95
N ALA A 118 3.47 -25.65 7.21
CA ALA A 118 3.68 -24.78 8.38
C ALA A 118 5.06 -24.12 8.44
N THR A 119 6.04 -24.62 7.68
CA THR A 119 7.41 -24.06 7.61
C THR A 119 7.56 -22.96 6.57
N ARG A 120 6.51 -22.64 5.81
CA ARG A 120 6.55 -21.68 4.69
C ARG A 120 5.92 -20.32 4.99
N ALA A 121 5.33 -20.14 6.16
CA ALA A 121 4.70 -18.88 6.54
C ALA A 121 4.64 -18.70 8.06
N ASN A 122 4.70 -17.44 8.51
CA ASN A 122 4.45 -17.10 9.89
C ASN A 122 2.94 -16.94 10.17
N THR A 123 2.35 -17.88 10.89
CA THR A 123 0.93 -17.91 11.27
C THR A 123 0.79 -18.51 12.67
N ASN A 124 -0.41 -18.49 13.27
CA ASN A 124 -0.62 -18.95 14.64
C ASN A 124 -0.52 -20.49 14.83
N ARG A 125 -0.15 -21.23 13.78
CA ARG A 125 0.01 -22.70 13.79
C ARG A 125 1.46 -23.17 13.70
N ARG A 126 2.44 -22.34 14.03
CA ARG A 126 3.82 -22.81 14.18
C ARG A 126 3.95 -23.68 15.43
N LEU A 127 4.73 -24.75 15.32
CA LEU A 127 4.94 -25.74 16.39
C LEU A 127 5.78 -25.17 17.56
N ASP A 128 6.44 -24.03 17.35
CA ASP A 128 7.39 -23.34 18.22
C ASP A 128 7.10 -21.82 18.34
N ALA A 129 5.87 -21.38 18.03
CA ALA A 129 5.52 -19.98 17.81
C ALA A 129 5.97 -19.05 18.96
N GLN A 130 6.91 -18.16 18.67
CA GLN A 130 7.00 -16.89 19.38
C GLN A 130 5.91 -15.97 18.82
N GLU A 131 5.21 -15.25 19.70
CA GLU A 131 4.24 -14.24 19.29
C GLU A 131 4.95 -13.11 18.55
N GLY A 132 4.36 -12.64 17.44
CA GLY A 132 4.85 -11.50 16.67
C GLY A 132 5.35 -11.81 15.26
N THR A 133 5.87 -10.75 14.62
CA THR A 133 6.38 -10.79 13.25
C THR A 133 7.76 -11.42 13.19
N GLU A 134 8.13 -11.86 12.00
CA GLU A 134 9.48 -12.35 11.66
C GLU A 134 10.11 -11.40 10.63
N PRO A 135 11.44 -11.48 10.38
CA PRO A 135 12.09 -10.72 9.32
C PRO A 135 11.39 -10.90 7.97
N VAL A 136 11.36 -9.84 7.16
CA VAL A 136 10.62 -9.81 5.89
C VAL A 136 11.12 -10.79 4.82
N ASP A 137 12.25 -11.47 5.06
CA ASP A 137 12.88 -12.49 4.21
C ASP A 137 12.94 -13.89 4.87
N ALA A 138 12.25 -14.10 6.00
CA ALA A 138 12.38 -15.31 6.84
C ALA A 138 11.93 -16.62 6.17
N TYR A 139 11.08 -16.56 5.15
CA TYR A 139 10.45 -17.73 4.52
C TYR A 139 10.80 -17.85 3.02
N PRO A 140 12.05 -18.21 2.67
CA PRO A 140 12.48 -18.34 1.27
C PRO A 140 11.77 -19.47 0.52
N ASP A 141 11.30 -20.50 1.22
CA ASP A 141 10.47 -21.56 0.62
C ASP A 141 8.99 -21.14 0.53
N GLY A 142 8.59 -20.04 1.17
CA GLY A 142 7.22 -19.51 1.15
C GLY A 142 6.93 -18.54 0.02
N ILE A 143 7.89 -18.30 -0.88
CA ILE A 143 7.77 -17.28 -1.91
C ILE A 143 6.64 -17.58 -2.92
N SER A 144 6.03 -16.52 -3.42
CA SER A 144 5.03 -16.59 -4.48
C SER A 144 5.63 -17.09 -5.81
N PRO A 145 4.80 -17.45 -6.81
CA PRO A 145 5.29 -17.84 -8.14
C PRO A 145 6.14 -16.76 -8.81
N PHE A 146 5.97 -15.53 -8.37
CA PHE A 146 6.69 -14.36 -8.85
C PHE A 146 7.81 -13.93 -7.88
N GLY A 147 8.17 -14.73 -6.88
CA GLY A 147 9.30 -14.46 -5.99
C GLY A 147 9.03 -13.48 -4.85
N LEU A 148 7.77 -13.17 -4.52
CA LEU A 148 7.43 -12.30 -3.40
C LEU A 148 7.41 -13.10 -2.09
N PHE A 149 8.03 -12.55 -1.04
CA PHE A 149 8.04 -13.12 0.31
C PHE A 149 6.74 -12.78 1.05
N ASN A 150 6.38 -13.66 1.99
CA ASN A 150 5.34 -13.45 2.99
C ASN A 150 3.98 -12.98 2.44
N MET A 151 3.62 -13.36 1.21
CA MET A 151 2.27 -13.16 0.68
C MET A 151 1.21 -14.02 1.41
N ALA A 152 1.61 -14.78 2.43
CA ALA A 152 0.77 -15.52 3.35
C ALA A 152 1.39 -15.45 4.75
N GLY A 153 0.70 -14.85 5.71
CA GLY A 153 1.18 -14.68 7.08
C GLY A 153 2.12 -13.49 7.28
N ASN A 154 2.86 -13.51 8.38
CA ASN A 154 3.65 -12.39 8.90
C ASN A 154 2.76 -11.20 9.26
N VAL A 155 2.42 -10.31 8.34
CA VAL A 155 1.38 -9.28 8.54
C VAL A 155 0.34 -9.35 7.44
N ALA A 156 -0.91 -9.08 7.79
CA ALA A 156 -1.88 -8.75 6.76
C ALA A 156 -1.49 -7.41 6.12
N GLU A 157 -1.79 -7.21 4.85
CA GLU A 157 -1.31 -6.06 4.11
C GLU A 157 -2.46 -5.16 3.65
N TRP A 158 -2.35 -3.86 3.97
CA TRP A 158 -3.20 -2.82 3.40
C TRP A 158 -3.09 -2.81 1.87
N VAL A 159 -4.24 -2.78 1.19
CA VAL A 159 -4.34 -2.52 -0.26
C VAL A 159 -5.13 -1.23 -0.52
N GLN A 160 -5.10 -0.73 -1.75
CA GLN A 160 -5.74 0.54 -2.11
C GLN A 160 -7.27 0.53 -1.92
N ASP A 161 -7.89 -0.61 -2.19
CA ASP A 161 -9.32 -0.78 -2.38
C ASP A 161 -10.14 -0.51 -1.12
N TRP A 162 -11.25 0.20 -1.31
CA TRP A 162 -12.35 0.20 -0.35
C TRP A 162 -13.06 -1.15 -0.37
N TYR A 163 -13.55 -1.60 0.77
CA TYR A 163 -14.34 -2.83 0.83
C TYR A 163 -15.77 -2.60 0.38
N SER A 164 -16.30 -3.57 -0.36
CA SER A 164 -17.74 -3.74 -0.56
C SER A 164 -18.06 -5.23 -0.67
N PRO A 165 -19.12 -5.71 0.02
CA PRO A 165 -19.54 -7.11 -0.05
C PRO A 165 -20.19 -7.47 -1.39
N VAL A 166 -20.61 -6.49 -2.18
CA VAL A 166 -21.34 -6.69 -3.45
C VAL A 166 -20.51 -6.36 -4.69
N TYR A 167 -19.31 -5.79 -4.53
CA TYR A 167 -18.49 -5.30 -5.64
C TYR A 167 -18.22 -6.38 -6.70
N TYR A 168 -17.77 -7.58 -6.27
CA TYR A 168 -17.52 -8.68 -7.21
C TYR A 168 -18.80 -9.18 -7.90
N ASN A 169 -19.95 -9.18 -7.22
CA ASN A 169 -21.22 -9.55 -7.86
C ASN A 169 -21.62 -8.54 -8.94
N GLN A 170 -21.36 -7.25 -8.71
CA GLN A 170 -21.63 -6.17 -9.67
C GLN A 170 -20.73 -6.30 -10.90
N GLN A 171 -19.45 -6.64 -10.70
CA GLN A 171 -18.50 -6.86 -11.79
C GLN A 171 -18.91 -8.05 -12.67
N VAL A 172 -19.26 -9.19 -12.07
CA VAL A 172 -19.74 -10.37 -12.81
C VAL A 172 -20.98 -10.05 -13.65
N SER A 173 -21.92 -9.29 -13.09
CA SER A 173 -23.19 -8.97 -13.75
C SER A 173 -23.03 -8.10 -15.00
N GLY A 174 -21.91 -7.38 -15.13
CA GLY A 174 -21.62 -6.56 -16.31
C GLY A 174 -21.19 -7.35 -17.55
N GLY A 175 -20.87 -8.65 -17.41
CA GLY A 175 -20.51 -9.53 -18.53
C GLY A 175 -19.17 -9.24 -19.21
N VAL A 176 -18.42 -8.23 -18.74
CA VAL A 176 -17.10 -7.85 -19.25
C VAL A 176 -16.12 -7.87 -18.07
N ALA A 177 -14.97 -8.53 -18.26
CA ALA A 177 -13.92 -8.55 -17.25
C ALA A 177 -13.46 -7.10 -16.96
N PRO A 178 -13.50 -6.62 -15.71
CA PRO A 178 -12.94 -5.32 -15.36
C PRO A 178 -11.45 -5.27 -15.70
N VAL A 179 -11.01 -4.11 -16.20
CA VAL A 179 -9.61 -3.77 -16.43
C VAL A 179 -9.14 -2.92 -15.25
N ASP A 180 -8.04 -3.32 -14.61
CA ASP A 180 -7.41 -2.64 -13.48
C ASP A 180 -8.41 -2.19 -12.38
N PRO A 181 -9.19 -3.11 -11.78
CA PRO A 181 -10.19 -2.74 -10.79
C PRO A 181 -9.54 -2.16 -9.54
N THR A 182 -10.08 -1.04 -9.06
CA THR A 182 -9.60 -0.30 -7.88
C THR A 182 -10.62 -0.32 -6.72
N GLY A 183 -11.58 -1.25 -6.76
CA GLY A 183 -12.68 -1.30 -5.80
C GLY A 183 -13.75 -0.21 -6.04
N PRO A 184 -14.72 -0.07 -5.12
CA PRO A 184 -15.67 1.02 -5.13
C PRO A 184 -14.99 2.37 -4.82
N ALA A 185 -15.54 3.47 -5.35
CA ALA A 185 -14.97 4.80 -5.18
C ALA A 185 -14.96 5.30 -3.71
N VAL A 186 -15.90 4.82 -2.90
CA VAL A 186 -16.06 5.17 -1.49
C VAL A 186 -16.35 3.92 -0.66
N GLY A 187 -15.97 3.95 0.61
CA GLY A 187 -16.24 2.90 1.58
C GLY A 187 -15.98 3.36 3.00
N GLN A 188 -16.29 2.50 3.96
CA GLN A 188 -16.00 2.73 5.39
C GLN A 188 -14.72 2.01 5.82
N GLU A 189 -14.46 0.84 5.24
CA GLU A 189 -13.33 -0.02 5.58
C GLU A 189 -12.47 -0.26 4.34
N LYS A 190 -11.16 -0.40 4.56
CA LYS A 190 -10.20 -0.78 3.53
C LYS A 190 -9.99 -2.29 3.54
N VAL A 191 -9.67 -2.84 2.39
CA VAL A 191 -9.33 -4.26 2.28
C VAL A 191 -7.93 -4.50 2.85
N VAL A 192 -7.77 -5.64 3.52
CA VAL A 192 -6.48 -6.19 3.93
C VAL A 192 -6.35 -7.65 3.47
N ARG A 193 -5.13 -8.05 3.11
CA ARG A 193 -4.84 -9.33 2.43
C ARG A 193 -3.75 -10.13 3.13
N GLY A 194 -3.69 -11.45 2.87
CA GLY A 194 -2.55 -12.30 3.23
C GLY A 194 -2.53 -12.92 4.62
N GLY A 195 -3.35 -12.42 5.56
CA GLY A 195 -3.34 -12.91 6.95
C GLY A 195 -2.03 -12.61 7.67
N SER A 196 -1.96 -12.90 8.97
CA SER A 196 -0.85 -12.49 9.84
C SER A 196 -0.28 -13.62 10.69
N TRP A 197 0.76 -13.31 11.47
CA TRP A 197 1.34 -14.17 12.50
C TRP A 197 0.32 -14.67 13.54
N ASP A 198 -0.77 -13.93 13.79
CA ASP A 198 -1.84 -14.32 14.73
C ASP A 198 -3.03 -15.02 14.03
N ALA A 199 -3.00 -15.14 12.71
CA ALA A 199 -4.08 -15.71 11.94
C ALA A 199 -3.92 -17.23 11.76
N VAL A 200 -5.03 -17.97 11.73
CA VAL A 200 -5.00 -19.37 11.28
C VAL A 200 -4.70 -19.44 9.76
N PRO A 201 -4.10 -20.52 9.26
CA PRO A 201 -3.79 -20.70 7.84
C PRO A 201 -4.95 -20.53 6.85
N PHE A 202 -6.19 -20.59 7.32
CA PHE A 202 -7.37 -20.32 6.49
C PHE A 202 -7.44 -18.86 6.02
N PHE A 203 -6.99 -17.92 6.86
CA PHE A 203 -6.98 -16.49 6.55
C PHE A 203 -5.76 -16.08 5.71
N ALA A 204 -4.70 -16.90 5.71
CA ALA A 204 -3.51 -16.69 4.90
C ALA A 204 -3.60 -17.22 3.47
N ARG A 205 -4.80 -17.56 2.99
CA ARG A 205 -5.00 -18.00 1.60
C ARG A 205 -4.98 -16.80 0.67
N THR A 206 -4.42 -16.99 -0.51
CA THR A 206 -4.19 -15.94 -1.53
C THR A 206 -5.46 -15.20 -1.95
N MET A 207 -6.63 -15.82 -1.81
CA MET A 207 -7.96 -15.28 -2.17
C MET A 207 -8.75 -14.72 -0.97
N HIS A 208 -8.26 -14.91 0.25
CA HIS A 208 -8.97 -14.44 1.44
C HIS A 208 -8.82 -12.93 1.58
N ARG A 209 -9.94 -12.26 1.90
CA ARG A 209 -9.98 -10.83 2.20
C ARG A 209 -10.50 -10.61 3.61
N GLN A 210 -9.78 -9.76 4.32
CA GLN A 210 -10.24 -9.15 5.56
C GLN A 210 -10.47 -7.66 5.29
N VAL A 211 -11.03 -6.97 6.28
CA VAL A 211 -11.35 -5.55 6.20
C VAL A 211 -10.98 -4.89 7.51
N HIS A 212 -10.65 -3.62 7.44
CA HIS A 212 -10.33 -2.85 8.64
C HIS A 212 -10.56 -1.35 8.43
N GLU A 213 -10.84 -0.62 9.50
CA GLU A 213 -11.02 0.82 9.43
C GLU A 213 -9.69 1.51 9.07
N PRO A 214 -9.66 2.46 8.12
CA PRO A 214 -8.43 3.02 7.58
C PRO A 214 -7.59 3.82 8.59
N ASN A 215 -8.23 4.31 9.65
CA ASN A 215 -7.60 5.08 10.73
C ASN A 215 -7.16 4.21 11.92
N ASP A 216 -7.52 2.93 11.92
CA ASP A 216 -7.28 2.04 13.05
C ASP A 216 -6.09 1.12 12.72
N PRO A 217 -4.91 1.39 13.28
CA PRO A 217 -3.71 0.60 13.03
C PRO A 217 -3.66 -0.63 13.95
N GLU A 218 -3.11 -1.72 13.43
CA GLU A 218 -3.07 -2.99 14.16
C GLU A 218 -1.67 -3.61 14.15
N ALA A 219 -1.32 -4.35 15.20
CA ALA A 219 -0.03 -5.04 15.31
C ALA A 219 0.13 -6.21 14.32
N TRP A 220 -0.97 -6.62 13.70
CA TRP A 220 -1.01 -7.67 12.69
C TRP A 220 -1.20 -7.13 11.27
N ILE A 221 -1.30 -5.80 11.07
CA ILE A 221 -1.44 -5.18 9.74
C ILE A 221 -0.21 -4.33 9.42
N GLY A 222 0.40 -4.61 8.27
CA GLY A 222 1.44 -3.82 7.62
C GLY A 222 1.07 -3.53 6.16
N PHE A 223 2.06 -3.40 5.29
CA PHE A 223 1.84 -3.11 3.87
C PHE A 223 3.09 -3.34 3.01
N ARG A 224 2.90 -3.33 1.69
CA ARG A 224 3.95 -3.21 0.68
C ARG A 224 3.52 -2.22 -0.41
N CYS A 225 4.46 -1.64 -1.13
CA CYS A 225 4.15 -0.72 -2.22
C CYS A 225 4.11 -1.42 -3.59
N ALA A 226 3.34 -0.82 -4.50
CA ALA A 226 3.31 -1.11 -5.92
C ALA A 226 3.55 0.17 -6.73
N ALA A 227 3.85 0.01 -8.02
CA ALA A 227 4.04 1.13 -8.93
C ALA A 227 3.59 0.76 -10.34
N ASP A 228 3.09 1.74 -11.08
CA ASP A 228 2.90 1.54 -12.52
C ASP A 228 4.28 1.53 -13.20
N PRO A 229 4.46 0.78 -14.30
CA PRO A 229 5.71 0.77 -15.03
C PRO A 229 5.99 2.20 -15.47
N GLN A 230 7.21 2.70 -15.23
CA GLN A 230 7.59 3.99 -15.78
C GLN A 230 7.36 3.94 -17.29
N ALA A 231 6.42 4.74 -17.81
CA ALA A 231 6.29 4.95 -19.24
C ALA A 231 7.69 5.30 -19.72
N ALA A 232 8.24 4.50 -20.64
CA ALA A 232 9.60 4.71 -21.16
C ALA A 232 9.73 6.20 -21.47
N GLN A 233 10.57 6.89 -20.70
CA GLN A 233 10.75 8.33 -20.83
C GLN A 233 11.21 8.59 -22.26
N GLN A 234 10.28 8.91 -23.16
CA GLN A 234 10.61 9.53 -24.42
C GLN A 234 11.30 10.85 -24.02
N PRO A 235 12.52 11.12 -24.50
CA PRO A 235 13.23 12.33 -24.13
C PRO A 235 12.33 13.52 -24.50
N VAL A 236 11.98 14.32 -23.49
CA VAL A 236 11.13 15.48 -23.64
C VAL A 236 11.81 16.41 -24.64
N GLN A 237 11.29 16.49 -25.87
CA GLN A 237 11.75 17.53 -26.79
C GLN A 237 11.33 18.86 -26.19
N ALA A 238 12.32 19.71 -25.90
CA ALA A 238 12.08 21.05 -25.38
C ALA A 238 11.18 21.82 -26.37
N LEU A 239 9.99 22.19 -25.92
CA LEU A 239 9.14 23.13 -26.66
C LEU A 239 9.80 24.52 -26.63
N PRO A 240 9.79 25.27 -27.75
CA PRO A 240 10.42 26.58 -27.79
C PRO A 240 9.73 27.56 -26.84
N VAL A 241 10.53 28.21 -25.99
CA VAL A 241 10.07 29.27 -25.07
C VAL A 241 9.65 30.48 -25.90
N VAL A 242 8.35 30.78 -25.92
CA VAL A 242 7.85 32.08 -26.40
C VAL A 242 7.76 33.02 -25.21
N GLN A 243 8.58 34.07 -25.20
CA GLN A 243 8.48 35.13 -24.19
C GLN A 243 7.29 36.05 -24.51
N PRO A 244 6.39 36.34 -23.56
CA PRO A 244 5.35 37.34 -23.77
C PRO A 244 5.92 38.75 -23.60
N THR A 245 5.83 39.58 -24.65
CA THR A 245 5.97 41.04 -24.55
C THR A 245 4.61 41.64 -24.18
N ILE A 246 4.52 42.23 -22.98
CA ILE A 246 3.34 43.00 -22.56
C ILE A 246 3.50 44.44 -23.06
N ASP A 247 2.52 44.92 -23.83
CA ASP A 247 2.40 46.33 -24.24
C ASP A 247 1.62 47.10 -23.15
N LEU A 248 2.27 48.07 -22.51
CA LEU A 248 1.78 48.80 -21.34
C LEU A 248 0.84 49.98 -21.67
N ASN A 249 0.44 50.19 -22.93
CA ASN A 249 -0.32 51.38 -23.34
C ASN A 249 -1.84 51.20 -23.48
N ALA A 250 -2.43 50.09 -23.03
CA ALA A 250 -3.87 49.81 -23.21
C ALA A 250 -4.66 49.72 -21.90
N ILE A 251 -4.64 50.76 -21.06
CA ILE A 251 -5.55 50.86 -19.90
C ILE A 251 -6.17 52.27 -19.81
N GLY A 252 -7.39 52.38 -20.34
CA GLY A 252 -8.29 53.51 -20.15
C GLY A 252 -9.30 53.25 -19.02
N ALA A 253 -9.41 54.27 -18.16
CA ALA A 253 -10.26 54.46 -16.97
C ALA A 253 -11.62 53.73 -16.84
N GLY A 254 -11.92 53.28 -15.61
CA GLY A 254 -13.28 53.04 -15.11
C GLY A 254 -13.37 52.15 -13.85
N VAL A 255 -13.64 52.75 -12.69
CA VAL A 255 -13.96 52.15 -11.36
C VAL A 255 -15.37 52.68 -11.00
N PRO A 256 -16.31 52.04 -10.24
CA PRO A 256 -16.04 51.38 -8.95
C PRO A 256 -16.95 50.20 -8.48
N GLY A 257 -16.42 49.47 -7.47
CA GLY A 257 -17.19 49.04 -6.29
C GLY A 257 -17.65 47.58 -6.25
N GLY A 258 -16.98 46.76 -5.43
CA GLY A 258 -17.45 45.43 -5.02
C GLY A 258 -16.47 44.83 -4.02
N THR A 259 -16.88 44.76 -2.75
CA THR A 259 -16.20 44.02 -1.67
C THR A 259 -16.43 42.54 -1.89
N ASP A 260 -15.39 41.72 -2.00
CA ASP A 260 -15.44 40.29 -1.71
C ASP A 260 -14.07 39.79 -1.25
N GLU A 261 -14.08 39.05 -0.14
CA GLU A 261 -12.94 38.44 0.52
C GLU A 261 -12.17 37.52 -0.43
N GLU A 262 -10.85 37.71 -0.48
CA GLU A 262 -9.93 36.85 -1.20
C GLU A 262 -9.82 35.49 -0.49
N THR A 263 -10.46 34.48 -1.08
CA THR A 263 -10.28 33.07 -0.72
C THR A 263 -8.85 32.67 -1.06
N THR A 264 -8.02 32.48 -0.03
CA THR A 264 -6.71 31.84 -0.20
C THR A 264 -6.94 30.38 -0.57
N ALA A 265 -6.67 30.06 -1.83
CA ALA A 265 -6.61 28.67 -2.30
C ALA A 265 -5.52 27.93 -1.54
N ASN A 266 -5.92 27.05 -0.61
CA ASN A 266 -5.03 26.17 0.11
C ASN A 266 -4.25 25.30 -0.89
N SER A 267 -2.95 25.57 -1.01
CA SER A 267 -2.03 24.68 -1.70
C SER A 267 -1.96 23.38 -0.90
N GLN A 268 -2.30 22.26 -1.54
CA GLN A 268 -2.24 20.93 -0.94
C GLN A 268 -0.79 20.67 -0.46
N PRO A 269 -0.56 20.23 0.80
CA PRO A 269 0.78 19.95 1.29
C PRO A 269 1.46 18.91 0.38
N THR A 270 2.62 19.25 -0.17
CA THR A 270 3.44 18.28 -0.92
C THR A 270 4.15 17.38 0.08
N LEU A 271 4.10 16.06 -0.15
CA LEU A 271 4.85 15.10 0.67
C LEU A 271 6.36 15.37 0.54
N PRO A 272 7.15 15.12 1.60
CA PRO A 272 8.59 15.28 1.56
C PRO A 272 9.22 14.34 0.52
N PRO A 273 10.47 14.61 0.10
CA PRO A 273 11.19 13.72 -0.80
C PRO A 273 11.31 12.29 -0.23
N PRO A 274 11.46 11.28 -1.11
CA PRO A 274 11.58 9.88 -0.72
C PRO A 274 12.63 9.67 0.38
N PRO A 275 12.42 8.76 1.36
CA PRO A 275 13.46 8.37 2.29
C PRO A 275 14.73 7.92 1.55
N THR A 276 15.89 8.17 2.17
CA THR A 276 17.20 7.76 1.63
C THR A 276 17.36 6.24 1.50
N LEU A 277 16.48 5.45 2.12
CA LEU A 277 16.39 4.02 1.89
C LEU A 277 15.51 3.78 0.66
N ALA A 278 16.10 3.20 -0.38
CA ALA A 278 15.38 2.79 -1.58
C ALA A 278 14.25 1.80 -1.23
N PRO A 279 13.18 1.75 -2.04
CA PRO A 279 12.19 0.67 -1.96
C PRO A 279 12.88 -0.69 -2.03
N THR A 280 12.23 -1.74 -1.53
CA THR A 280 12.73 -3.11 -1.73
C THR A 280 12.77 -3.43 -3.23
N SER A 281 13.56 -4.44 -3.61
CA SER A 281 13.63 -4.87 -5.02
C SER A 281 12.23 -5.05 -5.58
N THR A 282 11.94 -4.48 -6.76
CA THR A 282 10.67 -4.70 -7.45
C THR A 282 10.76 -5.78 -8.49
N LEU A 283 9.63 -6.49 -8.66
CA LEU A 283 9.45 -7.40 -9.78
C LEU A 283 8.29 -6.88 -10.65
N SER A 284 8.59 -6.67 -11.93
CA SER A 284 7.58 -6.30 -12.93
C SER A 284 6.71 -7.52 -13.22
N GLN A 285 5.41 -7.36 -13.05
CA GLN A 285 4.40 -8.37 -13.36
C GLN A 285 3.96 -8.23 -14.82
N PRO A 286 3.83 -9.33 -15.57
CA PRO A 286 3.37 -9.30 -16.96
C PRO A 286 1.87 -8.98 -17.04
N LEU A 287 1.41 -8.58 -18.23
CA LEU A 287 -0.02 -8.47 -18.54
C LEU A 287 -0.72 -9.80 -18.23
N ALA A 288 -1.80 -9.75 -17.44
CA ALA A 288 -2.48 -10.97 -17.02
C ALA A 288 -4.01 -10.86 -17.09
N THR A 289 -4.63 -11.90 -17.64
CA THR A 289 -6.06 -12.15 -17.47
C THR A 289 -6.22 -13.16 -16.33
N LEU A 290 -6.76 -12.73 -15.21
CA LEU A 290 -7.28 -13.64 -14.19
C LEU A 290 -8.48 -14.36 -14.83
N GLU A 291 -8.34 -15.64 -15.17
CA GLU A 291 -9.41 -16.49 -15.70
C GLU A 291 -10.40 -16.89 -14.57
N PRO A 292 -11.71 -17.10 -14.82
CA PRO A 292 -12.67 -17.42 -13.78
C PRO A 292 -12.52 -18.90 -13.36
N GLY A 293 -12.55 -19.20 -12.07
CA GLY A 293 -12.44 -20.56 -11.53
C GLY A 293 -13.41 -20.82 -10.38
N GLY A 294 -14.37 -21.73 -10.57
CA GLY A 294 -15.46 -22.02 -9.62
C GLY A 294 -15.08 -22.64 -8.28
#